data_AF-A0A7C5SV12-F1
#
_entry.id   AF-A0A7C5SV12-F1
#
_cell.length_a   1.000
_cell.length_b   1.000
_cell.length_c   1.000
_cell.angle_alpha   90.00
_cell.angle_beta   90.00
_cell.angle_gamma   90.00
#
_symmetry.space_group_name_H-M   'P 1'
#
loop_
_entity.id
_entity.type
_entity.pdbx_description
1 polymer ?
#
loop_
_entity_poly.entity_id
_entity_poly.type
_entity_poly.pdbx_seq_one_letter_code
_entity_poly.pdbx_strand_id
1 'polypeptide(L)'
;MVKGILGEARIRLLWFDSLGVKSSSFTMESSVGKIIVDPGAAAMQQSYPLPSSEKRMLRKKALAEISRELAESIAAIITHYHYDHHFLPSDMDSYSTDAWLNKLIIAKNPNMYINESLWSRSRKFLGEIIEKIMK
;
A
#
# COMPACT_ATOMS: atom_id res chain seq x y z
N MET A 1 -4.34 -2.75 22.99
CA MET A 1 -4.09 -1.46 22.32
C MET A 1 -2.83 -0.85 22.90
N VAL A 2 -1.96 -0.30 22.05
CA VAL A 2 -0.80 0.47 22.50
C VAL A 2 -1.32 1.68 23.27
N LYS A 3 -0.92 1.84 24.54
CA LYS A 3 -1.23 3.06 25.31
C LYS A 3 -0.44 4.22 24.71
N GLY A 4 -1.10 5.34 24.40
CA GLY A 4 -0.48 6.56 23.86
C GLY A 4 -1.26 7.17 22.68
N ILE A 5 -0.74 8.30 22.17
CA ILE A 5 -1.39 9.15 21.15
C ILE A 5 -1.89 8.35 19.94
N LEU A 6 -1.11 7.38 19.44
CA LEU A 6 -1.52 6.54 18.31
C LEU A 6 -2.70 5.62 18.64
N GLY A 7 -2.74 5.07 19.86
CA GLY A 7 -3.86 4.24 20.32
C GLY A 7 -5.14 5.06 20.48
N GLU A 8 -5.03 6.27 21.02
CA GLU A 8 -6.14 7.23 21.14
C GLU A 8 -6.66 7.68 19.76
N ALA A 9 -5.74 7.94 18.82
CA ALA A 9 -6.06 8.22 17.42
C ALA A 9 -6.49 6.97 16.62
N ARG A 10 -6.46 5.77 17.24
CA ARG A 10 -6.75 4.47 16.62
C ARG A 10 -5.94 4.20 15.35
N ILE A 11 -4.68 4.61 15.34
CA ILE A 11 -3.73 4.41 14.26
C ILE A 11 -2.88 3.16 14.54
N ARG A 12 -2.72 2.30 13.54
CA ARG A 12 -1.80 1.17 13.57
C ARG A 12 -0.78 1.31 12.45
N LEU A 13 0.49 1.41 12.82
CA LEU A 13 1.62 1.37 11.90
C LEU A 13 1.75 -0.06 11.33
N LEU A 14 1.91 -0.18 10.00
CA LEU A 14 2.12 -1.47 9.34
C LEU A 14 3.61 -1.64 9.01
N TRP A 15 4.08 -0.97 7.96
CA TRP A 15 5.43 -1.13 7.43
C TRP A 15 6.05 0.22 7.07
N PHE A 16 7.34 0.34 7.37
CA PHE A 16 8.14 1.55 7.18
C PHE A 16 9.58 1.19 6.81
N ASP A 17 10.33 2.12 6.24
CA ASP A 17 11.74 1.97 5.86
C ASP A 17 12.62 1.39 6.98
N SER A 18 12.35 1.75 8.23
CA SER A 18 13.05 1.24 9.42
C SER A 18 12.91 -0.28 9.63
N LEU A 19 11.91 -0.91 9.01
CA LEU A 19 11.67 -2.36 9.05
C LEU A 19 12.30 -3.09 7.85
N GLY A 20 13.14 -2.40 7.07
CA GLY A 20 13.88 -2.98 5.94
C GLY A 20 13.06 -3.12 4.65
N VAL A 21 11.98 -2.35 4.52
CA VAL A 21 11.11 -2.30 3.32
C VAL A 21 10.77 -0.84 3.05
N LYS A 22 10.87 -0.39 1.79
CA LYS A 22 10.38 0.94 1.41
C LYS A 22 8.87 0.97 1.54
N SER A 23 8.36 1.72 2.49
CA SER A 23 6.93 1.82 2.78
C SER A 23 6.65 2.97 3.74
N SER A 24 5.41 3.45 3.72
CA SER A 24 4.87 4.35 4.73
C SER A 24 3.41 3.98 5.00
N SER A 25 3.17 2.71 5.29
CA SER A 25 1.81 2.16 5.38
C SER A 25 1.30 2.09 6.81
N PHE A 26 0.08 2.57 7.01
CA PHE A 26 -0.61 2.50 8.30
C PHE A 26 -2.12 2.43 8.10
N THR A 27 -2.83 1.94 9.11
CA THR A 27 -4.29 1.98 9.17
C THR A 27 -4.76 2.96 10.22
N MET A 28 -6.00 3.40 10.08
CA MET A 28 -6.72 4.15 11.10
C MET A 28 -8.18 3.69 11.15
N GLU A 29 -8.75 3.66 12.35
CA GLU A 29 -10.17 3.35 12.53
C GLU A 29 -11.02 4.62 12.52
N SER A 30 -11.97 4.70 11.61
CA SER A 30 -13.01 5.73 11.61
C SER A 30 -14.27 5.24 12.33
N SER A 31 -15.28 6.11 12.48
CA SER A 31 -16.60 5.71 12.98
C SER A 31 -17.36 4.74 12.07
N VAL A 32 -16.96 4.64 10.80
CA VAL A 32 -17.65 3.83 9.77
C VAL A 32 -16.83 2.62 9.29
N GLY A 33 -15.56 2.51 9.70
CA GLY A 33 -14.70 1.38 9.37
C GLY A 33 -13.22 1.75 9.23
N LYS A 34 -12.42 0.72 8.92
CA LYS A 34 -10.96 0.82 8.77
C LYS A 34 -10.57 1.51 7.46
N ILE A 35 -9.65 2.46 7.55
CA ILE A 35 -9.04 3.15 6.41
C ILE A 35 -7.56 2.77 6.39
N ILE A 36 -7.03 2.43 5.22
CA ILE A 36 -5.60 2.21 5.03
C ILE A 36 -4.99 3.34 4.22
N VAL A 37 -3.78 3.77 4.61
CA VAL A 37 -3.02 4.81 3.92
C VAL A 37 -1.77 4.19 3.33
N ASP A 38 -1.53 4.53 2.07
CA ASP A 38 -0.39 4.10 1.26
C ASP A 38 -0.11 2.59 1.40
N PRO A 39 -1.06 1.73 0.99
CA PRO A 39 -0.90 0.29 1.06
C PRO A 39 0.08 -0.19 -0.01
N GLY A 40 1.37 0.10 0.16
CA GLY A 40 2.44 -0.28 -0.76
C GLY A 40 3.70 -0.75 -0.06
N ALA A 41 4.50 -1.53 -0.78
CA ALA A 41 5.77 -2.02 -0.29
C ALA A 41 6.73 -2.32 -1.45
N ALA A 42 7.92 -1.72 -1.40
CA ALA A 42 9.01 -2.01 -2.33
C ALA A 42 10.26 -2.51 -1.59
N ALA A 43 11.06 -3.33 -2.26
CA ALA A 43 12.34 -3.78 -1.72
C ALA A 43 13.28 -2.58 -1.54
N MET A 44 14.09 -2.61 -0.49
CA MET A 44 15.11 -1.58 -0.26
C MET A 44 16.13 -1.51 -1.40
N GLN A 45 16.73 -0.33 -1.58
CA GLN A 45 17.80 -0.10 -2.57
C GLN A 45 18.98 -1.06 -2.39
N GLN A 46 19.79 -1.22 -3.43
CA GLN A 46 20.96 -2.10 -3.41
C GLN A 46 21.93 -1.78 -2.27
N SER A 47 22.14 -0.50 -1.96
CA SER A 47 23.02 -0.04 -0.87
C SER A 47 22.53 -0.31 0.55
N TYR A 48 21.26 -0.68 0.74
CA TYR A 48 20.76 -1.04 2.08
C TYR A 48 21.45 -2.33 2.55
N PRO A 49 21.92 -2.42 3.81
CA PRO A 49 22.85 -3.47 4.27
C PRO A 49 22.16 -4.80 4.59
N LEU A 50 21.32 -5.29 3.67
CA LEU A 50 20.73 -6.62 3.69
C LEU A 50 21.02 -7.36 2.37
N PRO A 51 21.18 -8.69 2.39
CA PRO A 51 21.20 -9.49 1.17
C PRO A 51 19.94 -9.29 0.32
N SER A 52 20.09 -9.41 -1.00
CA SER A 52 18.96 -9.25 -1.94
C SER A 52 17.82 -10.26 -1.70
N SER A 53 18.14 -11.46 -1.23
CA SER A 53 17.14 -12.47 -0.84
C SER A 53 16.31 -12.01 0.36
N GLU A 54 16.96 -11.41 1.35
CA GLU A 54 16.30 -10.91 2.56
C GLU A 54 15.42 -9.70 2.26
N LYS A 55 15.89 -8.77 1.43
CA LYS A 55 15.07 -7.64 0.94
C LYS A 55 13.79 -8.10 0.26
N ARG A 56 13.87 -9.13 -0.60
CA ARG A 56 12.70 -9.72 -1.26
C ARG A 56 11.77 -10.39 -0.27
N MET A 57 12.31 -11.16 0.68
CA MET A 57 11.52 -11.81 1.72
C MET A 57 10.77 -10.79 2.58
N LEU A 58 11.44 -9.72 3.03
CA LEU A 58 10.82 -8.67 3.83
C LEU A 58 9.72 -7.95 3.05
N ARG A 59 9.98 -7.61 1.78
CA ARG A 59 8.96 -7.02 0.89
C ARG A 59 7.74 -7.92 0.74
N LYS A 60 7.93 -9.22 0.56
CA LYS A 60 6.83 -10.19 0.47
C LYS A 60 6.02 -10.25 1.76
N LYS A 61 6.68 -10.32 2.92
CA LYS A 61 6.01 -10.29 4.24
C LYS A 61 5.20 -9.00 4.42
N ALA A 62 5.79 -7.86 4.08
CA ALA A 62 5.12 -6.57 4.16
C ALA A 62 3.90 -6.51 3.26
N LEU A 63 4.05 -6.92 1.99
CA LEU A 63 2.95 -6.83 1.04
C LEU A 63 1.80 -7.76 1.41
N ALA A 64 2.09 -8.96 1.91
CA ALA A 64 1.06 -9.88 2.41
C ALA A 64 0.28 -9.28 3.59
N GLU A 65 0.93 -8.64 4.56
CA GLU A 65 0.22 -8.00 5.68
C GLU A 65 -0.59 -6.78 5.22
N ILE A 66 0.03 -5.87 4.44
CA ILE A 66 -0.59 -4.65 3.96
C ILE A 66 -1.84 -4.96 3.12
N SER A 67 -1.74 -5.93 2.21
CA SER A 67 -2.87 -6.30 1.34
C SER A 67 -3.98 -7.02 2.10
N ARG A 68 -3.68 -7.74 3.19
CA ARG A 68 -4.70 -8.28 4.11
C ARG A 68 -5.44 -7.14 4.82
N GLU A 69 -4.72 -6.15 5.33
CA GLU A 69 -5.33 -4.97 5.97
C GLU A 69 -6.14 -4.13 4.98
N LEU A 70 -5.68 -4.00 3.74
CA LEU A 70 -6.42 -3.38 2.66
C LEU A 70 -7.74 -4.12 2.37
N ALA A 71 -7.72 -5.45 2.33
CA ALA A 71 -8.92 -6.25 2.09
C ALA A 71 -9.99 -5.98 3.18
N GLU A 72 -9.57 -5.82 4.43
CA GLU A 72 -10.43 -5.48 5.57
C GLU A 72 -10.82 -4.00 5.66
N SER A 73 -10.21 -3.13 4.85
CA SER A 73 -10.45 -1.68 4.88
C SER A 73 -11.61 -1.28 3.98
N ILE A 74 -12.43 -0.32 4.42
CA ILE A 74 -13.53 0.25 3.62
C ILE A 74 -13.04 1.31 2.61
N ALA A 75 -11.84 1.87 2.85
CA ALA A 75 -11.23 2.86 2.00
C ALA A 75 -9.71 2.74 2.01
N ALA A 76 -9.09 3.12 0.90
CA ALA A 76 -7.65 3.20 0.72
C ALA A 76 -7.25 4.60 0.24
N ILE A 77 -6.26 5.20 0.88
CA ILE A 77 -5.68 6.49 0.49
C ILE A 77 -4.34 6.20 -0.20
N ILE A 78 -4.11 6.81 -1.36
CA ILE A 78 -2.85 6.74 -2.11
C ILE A 78 -2.34 8.16 -2.32
N THR A 79 -1.30 8.53 -1.57
CA THR A 79 -0.72 9.88 -1.58
C THR A 79 0.01 10.18 -2.88
N HIS A 80 0.63 9.17 -3.48
CA HIS A 80 1.27 9.24 -4.79
C HIS A 80 1.61 7.85 -5.35
N TYR A 81 2.11 7.80 -6.60
CA TYR A 81 2.15 6.56 -7.39
C TYR A 81 3.50 5.84 -7.41
N HIS A 82 4.32 5.97 -6.37
CA HIS A 82 5.46 5.05 -6.20
C HIS A 82 5.00 3.69 -5.65
N TYR A 83 5.72 2.61 -5.97
CA TYR A 83 5.32 1.22 -5.62
C TYR A 83 5.52 0.87 -4.12
N ASP A 84 6.12 1.76 -3.36
CA ASP A 84 6.14 1.77 -1.90
C ASP A 84 4.88 2.40 -1.28
N HIS A 85 3.99 2.99 -2.10
CA HIS A 85 2.71 3.60 -1.66
C HIS A 85 1.46 2.88 -2.21
N HIS A 86 1.63 2.05 -3.24
CA HIS A 86 0.59 1.16 -3.75
C HIS A 86 1.21 -0.12 -4.33
N PHE A 87 0.39 -1.13 -4.56
CA PHE A 87 0.76 -2.31 -5.34
C PHE A 87 -0.27 -2.59 -6.43
N LEU A 88 0.18 -3.30 -7.46
CA LEU A 88 -0.66 -3.69 -8.57
C LEU A 88 -1.54 -4.88 -8.18
N PRO A 89 -2.83 -4.95 -8.60
CA PRO A 89 -3.66 -6.14 -8.43
C PRO A 89 -3.00 -7.44 -8.94
N SER A 90 -2.12 -7.35 -9.94
CA SER A 90 -1.31 -8.46 -10.48
C SER A 90 -0.09 -8.86 -9.63
N ASP A 91 0.19 -8.19 -8.51
CA ASP A 91 1.34 -8.49 -7.67
C ASP A 91 1.16 -9.79 -6.90
N MET A 92 1.96 -10.79 -7.24
CA MET A 92 1.88 -12.16 -6.71
C MET A 92 2.30 -12.28 -5.23
N ASP A 93 2.96 -11.26 -4.67
CA ASP A 93 3.28 -11.23 -3.25
C ASP A 93 2.12 -10.70 -2.38
N SER A 94 1.07 -10.15 -3.00
CA SER A 94 -0.13 -9.70 -2.30
C SER A 94 -0.97 -10.88 -1.80
N TYR A 95 -1.70 -10.67 -0.71
CA TYR A 95 -2.56 -11.63 -0.06
C TYR A 95 -3.72 -12.09 -0.97
N SER A 96 -4.29 -11.15 -1.72
CA SER A 96 -5.37 -11.41 -2.66
C SER A 96 -5.35 -10.38 -3.78
N THR A 97 -5.56 -10.85 -5.02
CA THR A 97 -5.72 -9.97 -6.19
C THR A 97 -6.95 -9.08 -6.10
N ASP A 98 -7.90 -9.44 -5.24
CA ASP A 98 -9.19 -8.77 -5.09
C ASP A 98 -9.19 -7.83 -3.87
N ALA A 99 -8.05 -7.68 -3.19
CA ALA A 99 -7.90 -6.79 -2.04
C ALA A 99 -8.28 -5.34 -2.36
N TRP A 100 -8.22 -4.91 -3.63
CA TRP A 100 -8.62 -3.56 -4.06
C TRP A 100 -10.11 -3.39 -4.33
N LEU A 101 -10.91 -4.46 -4.34
CA LEU A 101 -12.32 -4.42 -4.71
C LEU A 101 -13.22 -3.96 -3.54
N ASN A 102 -14.42 -3.49 -3.89
CA ASN A 102 -15.49 -3.11 -2.96
C ASN A 102 -15.07 -2.08 -1.89
N LYS A 103 -14.26 -1.09 -2.28
CA LYS A 103 -13.84 0.00 -1.39
C LYS A 103 -13.65 1.31 -2.11
N LEU A 104 -13.68 2.40 -1.33
CA LEU A 104 -13.38 3.73 -1.82
C LEU A 104 -11.87 3.92 -1.97
N ILE A 105 -11.41 4.21 -3.19
CA ILE A 105 -9.99 4.54 -3.44
C ILE A 105 -9.85 6.06 -3.59
N ILE A 106 -9.15 6.68 -2.65
CA ILE A 106 -8.84 8.11 -2.63
C ILE A 106 -7.39 8.28 -3.07
N ALA A 107 -7.17 8.52 -4.35
CA ALA A 107 -5.83 8.64 -4.92
C ALA A 107 -5.52 10.07 -5.38
N LYS A 108 -4.24 10.44 -5.33
CA LYS A 108 -3.70 11.64 -5.98
C LYS A 108 -4.19 11.76 -7.42
N ASN A 109 -4.67 12.93 -7.84
CA ASN A 109 -5.08 13.14 -9.22
C ASN A 109 -3.89 12.84 -10.18
N PRO A 110 -4.02 11.83 -11.08
CA PRO A 110 -2.94 11.39 -11.93
C PRO A 110 -2.59 12.37 -13.05
N ASN A 111 -3.32 13.49 -13.18
CA ASN A 111 -3.09 14.53 -14.19
C ASN A 111 -2.63 15.87 -13.57
N MET A 112 -2.38 15.96 -12.26
CA MET A 112 -1.98 17.22 -11.61
C MET A 112 -0.78 17.07 -10.68
N TYR A 113 0.25 17.89 -10.89
CA TYR A 113 1.47 17.96 -10.07
C TYR A 113 2.16 16.59 -9.95
N ILE A 114 2.42 15.96 -11.09
CA ILE A 114 2.92 14.60 -11.21
C ILE A 114 3.92 14.54 -12.36
N ASN A 115 5.00 13.76 -12.21
CA ASN A 115 5.96 13.52 -13.28
C ASN A 115 5.53 12.33 -14.16
N GLU A 116 6.21 12.13 -15.27
CA GLU A 116 5.92 11.06 -16.23
C GLU A 116 5.96 9.65 -15.60
N SER A 117 6.90 9.40 -14.69
CA SER A 117 7.01 8.09 -14.03
C SER A 117 5.79 7.78 -13.17
N LEU A 118 5.36 8.74 -12.34
CA LEU A 118 4.16 8.58 -11.52
C LEU A 118 2.91 8.49 -12.40
N TRP A 119 2.83 9.25 -13.51
CA TRP A 119 1.72 9.21 -14.47
C TRP A 119 1.58 7.84 -15.15
N SER A 120 2.69 7.23 -15.56
CA SER A 120 2.69 5.88 -16.12
C SER A 120 2.23 4.84 -15.09
N ARG A 121 2.78 4.93 -13.86
CA ARG A 121 2.42 4.02 -12.76
C ARG A 121 0.95 4.14 -12.36
N SER A 122 0.40 5.36 -12.34
CA SER A 122 -1.01 5.57 -12.03
C SER A 122 -1.93 4.92 -13.06
N ARG A 123 -1.60 5.02 -14.35
CA ARG A 123 -2.39 4.39 -15.41
C ARG A 123 -2.35 2.87 -15.32
N LYS A 124 -1.17 2.30 -15.06
CA LYS A 124 -1.04 0.86 -14.88
C LYS A 124 -1.90 0.38 -13.70
N PHE A 125 -1.76 1.04 -12.56
CA PHE A 125 -2.52 0.71 -11.35
C PHE A 125 -4.04 0.82 -11.55
N LEU A 126 -4.52 1.97 -12.06
CA LEU A 126 -5.95 2.18 -12.29
C LEU A 126 -6.51 1.26 -13.38
N GLY A 127 -5.71 0.98 -14.43
CA GLY A 127 -6.08 0.05 -15.48
C GLY A 127 -6.35 -1.35 -14.95
N GLU A 128 -5.45 -1.89 -14.13
CA GLU A 128 -5.64 -3.21 -13.52
C GLU A 128 -6.85 -3.27 -12.58
N ILE A 129 -7.15 -2.18 -11.85
CA ILE A 129 -8.36 -2.09 -11.03
C ILE A 129 -9.61 -2.13 -11.91
N ILE A 130 -9.65 -1.34 -12.99
CA ILE A 130 -10.80 -1.29 -13.89
C ILE A 130 -11.03 -2.66 -14.53
N GLU A 131 -9.97 -3.33 -15.00
CA GLU A 131 -10.05 -4.68 -15.55
C GLU A 131 -10.62 -5.69 -14.55
N LYS A 132 -10.34 -5.52 -13.26
CA LYS A 132 -10.87 -6.37 -12.19
C LYS A 132 -12.34 -6.08 -11.87
N ILE A 133 -12.78 -4.83 -12.01
CA ILE A 133 -14.19 -4.43 -11.79
C ILE A 133 -15.08 -4.85 -12.96
N MET A 134 -14.55 -4.85 -14.18
CA MET A 134 -15.31 -5.17 -15.40
C MET A 134 -15.45 -6.68 -15.69
N LYS A 135 -14.79 -7.53 -14.91
CA LYS A 135 -14.90 -9.00 -14.98
C LYS A 135 -16.00 -9.50 -14.06
#